data_AF-A0A7S3GS11-F1
#
_entry.id   AF-A0A7S3GS11-F1
#
_cell.length_a   1.000
_cell.length_b   1.000
_cell.length_c   1.000
_cell.angle_alpha   90.00
_cell.angle_beta   90.00
_cell.angle_gamma   90.00
#
_symmetry.space_group_name_H-M   'P 1'
#
loop_
_entity.id
_entity.type
_entity.pdbx_description
1 polymer ?
#
loop_
_entity_poly.entity_id
_entity_poly.type
_entity_poly.pdbx_seq_one_letter_code
_entity_poly.pdbx_strand_id
1 'polypeptide(L)'
;TKFEGQGFDRLRRVAPEAPEVEDASDAEPLDVRCARYIRAMNKAMPLLPPQLPESPSEQEMSKEVLVMEKMSQLRRKYGTKVHMRALELARSPSSAESAELAEVALELQKRFVTRRILPAPAPEPEVQKADVLAASPTPELASAAPGEVQKS
;
A
#
# COMPACT_ATOMS: atom_id res chain seq x y z
N THR A 1 -37.53 28.44 24.62
CA THR A 1 -37.34 27.22 25.44
C THR A 1 -35.86 26.92 25.51
N LYS A 2 -35.24 27.10 26.69
CA LYS A 2 -33.82 26.78 26.91
C LYS A 2 -33.69 25.28 27.13
N PHE A 3 -32.81 24.63 26.37
CA PHE A 3 -32.51 23.21 26.50
C PHE A 3 -31.33 23.07 27.48
N GLU A 4 -31.62 22.92 28.77
CA GLU A 4 -30.62 22.56 29.80
C GLU A 4 -30.52 21.04 29.86
N GLY A 5 -29.77 20.47 28.92
CA GLY A 5 -29.42 19.06 28.93
C GLY A 5 -28.22 18.82 29.85
N GLN A 6 -28.47 18.28 31.03
CA GLN A 6 -27.48 17.77 31.97
C GLN A 6 -26.80 16.50 31.39
N GLY A 7 -26.00 16.64 30.34
CA GLY A 7 -25.45 15.49 29.61
C GLY A 7 -24.17 15.73 28.81
N PHE A 8 -23.81 16.97 28.49
CA PHE A 8 -22.67 17.25 27.61
C PHE A 8 -21.36 17.65 28.31
N ASP A 9 -21.39 17.93 29.63
CA ASP A 9 -20.20 18.43 30.35
C ASP A 9 -19.22 17.33 30.83
N ARG A 10 -19.54 16.05 30.65
CA ARG A 10 -18.67 14.95 31.11
C ARG A 10 -17.63 14.47 30.08
N LEU A 11 -17.65 15.00 28.86
CA LEU A 11 -16.69 14.64 27.81
C LEU A 11 -15.51 15.61 27.65
N ARG A 12 -15.46 16.70 28.45
CA ARG A 12 -14.22 17.49 28.65
C ARG A 12 -13.33 16.92 29.75
N ARG A 13 -13.45 15.64 30.08
CA ARG A 13 -12.39 14.94 30.80
C ARG A 13 -11.26 14.73 29.80
N VAL A 14 -10.35 15.70 29.81
CA VAL A 14 -8.90 15.54 29.66
C VAL A 14 -8.60 14.15 29.11
N ALA A 15 -8.46 14.05 27.78
CA ALA A 15 -7.81 12.90 27.20
C ALA A 15 -6.52 12.73 28.02
N PRO A 16 -6.31 11.59 28.72
CA PRO A 16 -4.98 11.33 29.21
C PRO A 16 -4.12 11.41 27.97
N GLU A 17 -3.18 12.37 27.94
CA GLU A 17 -2.05 12.28 27.03
C GLU A 17 -1.59 10.84 27.17
N ALA A 18 -1.83 10.06 26.11
CA ALA A 18 -1.36 8.68 26.08
C ALA A 18 0.10 8.78 26.45
N PRO A 19 0.59 7.99 27.44
CA PRO A 19 1.97 8.10 27.87
C PRO A 19 2.80 8.15 26.60
N GLU A 20 3.53 9.26 26.41
CA GLU A 20 4.55 9.32 25.38
C GLU A 20 5.44 8.16 25.74
N VAL A 21 5.26 7.05 25.02
CA VAL A 21 6.13 5.90 25.16
C VAL A 21 7.41 6.45 24.57
N GLU A 22 8.23 7.06 25.43
CA GLU A 22 9.64 7.31 25.22
C GLU A 22 10.27 5.91 25.12
N ASP A 23 9.93 5.20 24.04
CA ASP A 23 10.61 4.01 23.62
C ASP A 23 12.07 4.44 23.47
N ALA A 24 12.97 3.72 24.13
CA ALA A 24 14.42 3.89 24.15
C ALA A 24 15.10 3.84 22.75
N SER A 25 14.34 4.02 21.67
CA SER A 25 14.76 4.01 20.26
C SER A 25 15.00 5.40 19.66
N ASP A 26 14.86 6.51 20.41
CA ASP A 26 15.23 7.84 19.89
C ASP A 26 16.74 8.00 19.61
N ALA A 27 17.56 7.04 20.06
CA ALA A 27 18.97 6.93 19.69
C ALA A 27 19.18 6.57 18.20
N GLU A 28 18.19 5.95 17.55
CA GLU A 28 18.29 5.58 16.13
C GLU A 28 17.74 6.68 15.20
N PRO A 29 18.33 6.85 14.00
CA PRO A 29 17.83 7.78 13.00
C PRO A 29 16.36 7.55 12.67
N LEU A 30 15.62 8.64 12.42
CA LEU A 30 14.18 8.60 12.14
C LEU A 30 13.86 7.70 10.95
N ASP A 31 14.67 7.74 9.89
CA ASP A 31 14.44 6.97 8.67
C ASP A 31 14.62 5.46 8.89
N VAL A 32 15.51 5.04 9.79
CA VAL A 32 15.67 3.63 10.19
C VAL A 32 14.42 3.13 10.93
N ARG A 33 13.90 3.95 11.84
CA ARG A 33 12.63 3.67 12.53
C ARG A 33 11.45 3.65 11.55
N CYS A 34 11.43 4.57 10.59
CA CYS A 34 10.43 4.61 9.53
C CYS A 34 10.47 3.34 8.66
N ALA A 35 11.65 2.88 8.25
CA ALA A 35 11.78 1.65 7.47
C ALA A 35 11.17 0.45 8.19
N ARG A 36 11.46 0.27 9.50
CA ARG A 36 10.88 -0.81 10.31
C ARG A 36 9.36 -0.65 10.47
N TYR A 37 8.89 0.56 10.71
CA TYR A 37 7.47 0.87 10.81
C TYR A 37 6.72 0.56 9.50
N ILE A 38 7.25 1.00 8.36
CA ILE A 38 6.66 0.78 7.03
C ILE A 38 6.63 -0.71 6.70
N ARG A 39 7.71 -1.46 6.96
CA ARG A 39 7.71 -2.92 6.80
C ARG A 39 6.65 -3.61 7.67
N ALA A 40 6.49 -3.17 8.91
CA ALA A 40 5.45 -3.69 9.80
C ALA A 40 4.03 -3.36 9.31
N MET A 41 3.82 -2.13 8.82
CA MET A 41 2.57 -1.72 8.15
C MET A 41 2.25 -2.59 6.94
N ASN A 42 3.23 -2.78 6.04
CA ASN A 42 3.07 -3.59 4.83
C ASN A 42 2.78 -5.06 5.12
N LYS A 43 3.26 -5.58 6.26
CA LYS A 43 2.94 -6.93 6.75
C LYS A 43 1.54 -7.02 7.37
N ALA A 44 1.09 -5.97 8.04
CA ALA A 44 -0.23 -5.92 8.67
C ALA A 44 -1.37 -5.75 7.65
N MET A 45 -1.10 -5.04 6.55
CA MET A 45 -2.07 -4.78 5.49
C MET A 45 -1.83 -5.68 4.27
N PRO A 46 -2.79 -6.54 3.88
CA PRO A 46 -2.72 -7.22 2.59
C PRO A 46 -2.73 -6.19 1.45
N LEU A 47 -1.99 -6.49 0.38
CA LEU A 47 -1.89 -5.64 -0.82
C LEU A 47 -3.26 -5.35 -1.42
N LEU A 48 -4.06 -6.41 -1.56
CA LEU A 48 -5.44 -6.32 -1.96
C LEU A 48 -6.31 -6.42 -0.70
N PRO A 49 -7.10 -5.39 -0.36
CA PRO A 49 -8.07 -5.50 0.72
C PRO A 49 -9.11 -6.56 0.35
N PRO A 50 -9.64 -7.29 1.35
CA PRO A 50 -10.73 -8.24 1.11
C PRO A 50 -11.92 -7.49 0.51
N GLN A 51 -12.43 -7.98 -0.61
CA GLN A 51 -13.66 -7.46 -1.20
C GLN A 51 -14.83 -8.00 -0.39
N LEU A 52 -15.47 -7.13 0.39
CA LEU A 52 -16.62 -7.49 1.19
C LEU A 52 -17.88 -7.52 0.30
N PRO A 53 -18.76 -8.53 0.44
CA PRO A 53 -20.07 -8.49 -0.20
C PRO A 53 -20.91 -7.35 0.39
N GLU A 54 -22.02 -6.98 -0.27
CA GLU A 54 -22.91 -5.90 0.21
C GLU A 54 -23.40 -6.12 1.65
N SER A 55 -23.53 -7.39 2.06
CA SER A 55 -23.84 -7.80 3.43
C SER A 55 -22.73 -8.69 3.97
N PRO A 56 -21.67 -8.12 4.57
CA PRO A 56 -20.55 -8.89 5.09
C PRO A 56 -20.96 -9.71 6.31
N SER A 57 -20.41 -10.91 6.41
CA SER A 57 -20.53 -11.73 7.62
C SER A 57 -19.73 -11.12 8.78
N GLU A 58 -20.07 -11.46 10.02
CA GLU A 58 -19.31 -11.03 11.20
C GLU A 58 -17.83 -11.42 11.13
N GLN A 59 -17.53 -12.59 10.57
CA GLN A 59 -16.15 -13.03 10.40
C GLN A 59 -15.39 -12.14 9.41
N GLU A 60 -16.01 -11.70 8.33
CA GLU A 60 -15.37 -10.82 7.36
C GLU A 60 -15.18 -9.41 7.92
N MET A 61 -16.16 -8.88 8.67
CA MET A 61 -16.01 -7.61 9.39
C MET A 61 -14.88 -7.69 10.41
N SER A 62 -14.79 -8.79 11.18
CA SER A 62 -13.77 -8.97 12.21
C SER A 62 -12.34 -8.95 11.64
N LYS A 63 -12.14 -9.46 10.41
CA LYS A 63 -10.84 -9.43 9.75
C LYS A 63 -10.38 -8.01 9.46
N GLU A 64 -11.28 -7.14 8.99
CA GLU A 64 -10.94 -5.75 8.70
C GLU A 64 -10.70 -4.95 9.98
N VAL A 65 -11.52 -5.18 11.02
CA VAL A 65 -11.29 -4.60 12.36
C VAL A 65 -9.90 -4.98 12.89
N LEU A 66 -9.50 -6.23 12.74
CA LEU A 66 -8.19 -6.72 13.19
C LEU A 66 -7.02 -6.06 12.43
N VAL A 67 -7.20 -5.75 11.14
CA VAL A 67 -6.21 -4.98 10.38
C VAL A 67 -6.10 -3.55 10.94
N MET A 68 -7.23 -2.89 11.18
CA MET A 68 -7.26 -1.54 11.74
C MET A 68 -6.64 -1.49 13.16
N GLU A 69 -6.92 -2.49 13.99
CA GLU A 69 -6.32 -2.62 15.33
C GLU A 69 -4.80 -2.76 15.26
N LYS A 70 -4.28 -3.63 14.38
CA LYS A 70 -2.84 -3.77 14.16
C LYS A 70 -2.21 -2.46 13.71
N MET A 71 -2.87 -1.71 12.83
CA MET A 71 -2.39 -0.39 12.41
C MET A 71 -2.34 0.61 13.56
N SER A 72 -3.39 0.65 14.38
CA SER A 72 -3.47 1.50 15.55
C SER A 72 -2.38 1.17 16.58
N GLN A 73 -2.15 -0.12 16.84
CA GLN A 73 -1.08 -0.59 17.73
C GLN A 73 0.31 -0.20 17.22
N LEU A 74 0.57 -0.36 15.93
CA LEU A 74 1.85 0.02 15.32
C LEU A 74 2.07 1.54 15.37
N ARG A 75 1.03 2.35 15.15
CA ARG A 75 1.12 3.81 15.33
C ARG A 75 1.45 4.19 16.78
N ARG A 76 0.83 3.54 17.76
CA ARG A 76 1.12 3.79 19.19
C ARG A 76 2.54 3.37 19.55
N LYS A 77 2.99 2.22 19.05
CA LYS A 77 4.31 1.65 19.34
C LYS A 77 5.47 2.48 18.76
N TYR A 78 5.34 2.95 17.52
CA TYR A 78 6.43 3.70 16.87
C TYR A 78 6.32 5.21 17.04
N GLY A 79 5.18 5.69 17.54
CA GLY A 79 4.91 7.10 17.78
C GLY A 79 4.41 7.86 16.55
N THR A 80 3.81 9.02 16.81
CA THR A 80 3.17 9.85 15.79
C THR A 80 4.18 10.41 14.78
N LYS A 81 5.41 10.77 15.20
CA LYS A 81 6.43 11.33 14.31
C LYS A 81 6.83 10.35 13.20
N VAL A 82 7.11 9.10 13.55
CA VAL A 82 7.42 8.03 12.60
C VAL A 82 6.24 7.76 11.66
N HIS A 83 5.02 7.77 12.20
CA HIS A 83 3.81 7.61 11.39
C HIS A 83 3.67 8.72 10.35
N MET A 84 3.83 10.00 10.73
CA MET A 84 3.71 11.12 9.81
C MET A 84 4.77 11.08 8.72
N ARG A 85 6.03 10.80 9.07
CA ARG A 85 7.12 10.62 8.10
C ARG A 85 6.82 9.46 7.12
N ALA A 86 6.29 8.35 7.62
CA ALA A 86 5.87 7.23 6.76
C ALA A 86 4.72 7.61 5.80
N LEU A 87 3.78 8.46 6.21
CA LEU A 87 2.72 8.98 5.33
C LEU A 87 3.30 9.89 4.24
N GLU A 88 4.25 10.75 4.58
CA GLU A 88 4.95 11.60 3.60
C GLU A 88 5.69 10.74 2.56
N LEU A 89 6.45 9.75 3.02
CA LEU A 89 7.15 8.81 2.14
C LEU A 89 6.18 8.01 1.27
N ALA A 90 5.02 7.60 1.80
CA ALA A 90 3.99 6.92 1.00
C ALA A 90 3.35 7.84 -0.05
N ARG A 91 3.29 9.16 0.18
CA ARG A 91 2.82 10.13 -0.83
C ARG A 91 3.86 10.36 -1.91
N SER A 92 5.13 10.41 -1.53
CA SER A 92 6.25 10.69 -2.44
C SER A 92 7.45 9.79 -2.11
N PRO A 93 7.46 8.54 -2.60
CA PRO A 93 8.52 7.58 -2.28
C PRO A 93 9.91 8.01 -2.75
N SER A 94 9.99 8.87 -3.77
CA SER A 94 11.22 9.48 -4.28
C SER A 94 11.88 10.47 -3.29
N SER A 95 11.18 10.87 -2.23
CA SER A 95 11.74 11.74 -1.18
C SER A 95 12.57 10.98 -0.13
N ALA A 96 12.66 9.65 -0.24
CA ALA A 96 13.45 8.82 0.64
C ALA A 96 14.96 9.03 0.40
N GLU A 97 15.74 9.07 1.47
CA GLU A 97 17.20 9.21 1.39
C GLU A 97 17.89 7.91 0.93
N SER A 98 17.24 6.75 1.12
CA SER A 98 17.77 5.45 0.73
C SER A 98 16.85 4.73 -0.25
N ALA A 99 17.46 3.98 -1.17
CA ALA A 99 16.73 3.18 -2.16
C ALA A 99 15.84 2.13 -1.49
N GLU A 100 16.32 1.47 -0.44
CA GLU A 100 15.52 0.50 0.33
C GLU A 100 14.27 1.14 0.96
N LEU A 101 14.40 2.37 1.48
CA LEU A 101 13.27 3.08 2.07
C LEU A 101 12.26 3.50 1.01
N ALA A 102 12.73 3.92 -0.17
CA ALA A 102 11.87 4.21 -1.32
C ALA A 102 11.06 2.99 -1.75
N GLU A 103 11.68 1.80 -1.83
CA GLU A 103 11.01 0.56 -2.21
C GLU A 103 9.90 0.17 -1.22
N VAL A 104 10.18 0.19 0.08
CA VAL A 104 9.16 -0.15 1.08
C VAL A 104 8.06 0.92 1.16
N ALA A 105 8.39 2.19 0.88
CA ALA A 105 7.42 3.27 0.80
C ALA A 105 6.50 3.14 -0.44
N LEU A 106 7.03 2.70 -1.59
CA LEU A 106 6.23 2.37 -2.78
C LEU A 106 5.23 1.26 -2.49
N GLU A 107 5.66 0.22 -1.78
CA GLU A 107 4.77 -0.86 -1.34
C GLU A 107 3.64 -0.37 -0.43
N LEU A 108 3.95 0.58 0.46
CA LEU A 108 2.97 1.19 1.34
C LEU A 108 1.99 2.08 0.57
N GLN A 109 2.50 2.87 -0.38
CA GLN A 109 1.71 3.69 -1.29
C GLN A 109 0.67 2.84 -2.03
N LYS A 110 1.09 1.72 -2.63
CA LYS A 110 0.18 0.80 -3.34
C LYS A 110 -0.99 0.38 -2.45
N ARG A 111 -0.71 -0.07 -1.22
CA ARG A 111 -1.73 -0.48 -0.24
C ARG A 111 -2.68 0.66 0.11
N PHE A 112 -2.16 1.86 0.31
CA PHE A 112 -2.97 3.04 0.63
C PHE A 112 -3.85 3.47 -0.53
N VAL A 113 -3.36 3.39 -1.77
CA VAL A 113 -4.17 3.67 -2.96
C VAL A 113 -5.28 2.63 -3.11
N THR A 114 -4.96 1.34 -2.99
CA THR A 114 -5.97 0.27 -3.11
C THR A 114 -7.04 0.37 -2.03
N ARG A 115 -6.67 0.79 -0.81
CA ARG A 115 -7.60 1.03 0.30
C ARG A 115 -8.24 2.43 0.28
N ARG A 116 -8.01 3.23 -0.77
CA ARG A 116 -8.51 4.61 -0.93
C ARG A 116 -8.15 5.56 0.22
N ILE A 117 -7.04 5.29 0.91
CA ILE A 117 -6.46 6.14 1.96
C ILE A 117 -5.71 7.34 1.32
N LEU A 118 -5.01 7.08 0.21
CA LEU A 118 -4.35 8.12 -0.59
C LEU A 118 -5.00 8.20 -1.98
N PRO A 119 -5.00 9.38 -2.61
CA PRO A 119 -5.34 9.49 -4.02
C PRO A 119 -4.35 8.67 -4.85
N ALA A 120 -4.85 8.06 -5.92
CA ALA A 120 -3.96 7.44 -6.90
C ALA A 120 -3.00 8.50 -7.43
N PRO A 121 -1.68 8.24 -7.48
CA PRO A 121 -0.75 9.18 -8.10
C PRO A 121 -1.21 9.43 -9.54
N ALA A 122 -1.07 10.68 -9.99
CA ALA A 122 -1.40 11.04 -11.36
C ALA A 122 -0.69 10.04 -12.30
N PRO A 123 -1.36 9.53 -13.35
CA PRO A 123 -0.72 8.63 -14.29
C PRO A 123 0.49 9.38 -14.87
N GLU A 124 1.69 8.97 -14.46
CA GLU A 124 2.90 9.36 -15.16
C GLU A 124 2.70 8.92 -16.62
N PRO A 125 2.95 9.79 -17.61
CA PRO A 125 2.78 9.43 -19.00
C PRO A 125 3.59 8.17 -19.25
N GLU A 126 2.89 7.08 -19.54
CA GLU A 126 3.49 5.80 -19.83
C GLU A 126 4.53 6.02 -20.92
N VAL A 127 5.81 5.95 -20.56
CA VAL A 127 6.86 5.71 -21.53
C VAL A 127 6.52 4.32 -22.04
N GLN A 128 5.81 4.30 -23.17
CA GLN A 128 5.50 3.14 -23.96
C GLN A 128 6.77 2.31 -23.97
N LYS A 129 6.74 1.19 -23.23
CA LYS A 129 7.68 0.11 -23.51
C LYS A 129 7.38 -0.24 -24.95
N ALA A 130 8.23 0.29 -25.84
CA ALA A 130 8.21 -0.04 -27.24
C ALA A 130 8.31 -1.55 -27.29
N ASP A 131 7.17 -2.17 -27.57
CA ASP A 131 7.07 -3.51 -28.08
C ASP A 131 7.89 -3.47 -29.37
N VAL A 132 9.17 -3.87 -29.28
CA VAL A 132 10.01 -4.13 -30.45
C VAL A 132 9.53 -5.46 -31.04
N LEU A 133 8.29 -5.48 -31.52
CA LEU A 133 7.86 -6.35 -32.60
C LEU A 133 8.29 -5.67 -33.90
N ALA A 134 9.61 -5.55 -34.08
CA ALA A 134 10.20 -5.28 -35.38
C ALA A 134 10.07 -6.57 -36.19
N ALA A 135 8.92 -6.71 -36.84
CA ALA A 135 8.77 -7.52 -38.02
C ALA A 135 9.94 -7.21 -38.98
N SER A 136 10.56 -8.25 -39.51
CA SER A 136 10.94 -8.23 -40.92
C SER A 136 10.97 -9.64 -41.50
N PRO A 137 10.62 -9.76 -42.79
CA PRO A 137 10.10 -10.96 -43.42
C PRO A 137 11.23 -11.66 -44.20
N THR A 138 10.89 -12.32 -45.31
CA THR A 138 11.75 -12.85 -46.39
C THR A 138 12.14 -14.34 -46.27
N PRO A 139 12.42 -15.03 -47.39
CA PRO A 139 11.44 -15.85 -48.12
C PRO A 139 11.92 -17.30 -48.29
N GLU A 140 11.04 -18.27 -48.56
CA GLU A 140 11.50 -19.56 -49.07
C GLU A 140 10.66 -19.98 -50.27
N LEU A 141 11.19 -19.67 -51.46
CA LEU A 141 10.76 -20.20 -52.73
C LEU A 141 11.89 -21.11 -53.25
N ALA A 142 11.46 -22.28 -53.75
CA ALA A 142 12.18 -23.29 -54.52
C ALA A 142 12.89 -24.40 -53.74
N SER A 143 12.37 -25.64 -53.86
CA SER A 143 12.97 -26.62 -54.78
C SER A 143 12.12 -27.91 -54.88
N ALA A 144 11.80 -28.30 -56.12
CA ALA A 144 11.69 -29.64 -56.73
C ALA A 144 11.22 -30.86 -55.89
N ALA A 145 10.50 -31.88 -56.38
CA ALA A 145 9.83 -32.29 -57.63
C ALA A 145 9.24 -33.73 -57.34
N PRO A 146 9.00 -34.66 -58.29
CA PRO A 146 7.68 -35.22 -58.62
C PRO A 146 7.50 -36.73 -58.30
N GLY A 147 6.29 -37.27 -58.51
CA GLY A 147 6.02 -38.73 -58.61
C GLY A 147 4.64 -39.10 -58.05
N GLU A 148 3.60 -39.32 -58.87
CA GLU A 148 3.29 -40.50 -59.69
C GLU A 148 2.52 -41.62 -58.93
N VAL A 149 1.23 -41.72 -59.27
CA VAL A 149 0.37 -42.92 -59.45
C VAL A 149 0.16 -43.91 -58.29
N GLN A 150 -1.10 -44.04 -57.87
CA GLN A 150 -1.70 -45.36 -57.60
C GLN A 150 -3.19 -45.41 -57.99
N LYS A 151 -3.52 -46.52 -58.65
CA LYS A 151 -4.73 -46.90 -59.41
C LYS A 151 -6.06 -46.86 -58.61
N SER A 152 -7.14 -46.60 -59.33
CA SER A 152 -8.33 -47.47 -59.39
C SER A 152 -8.99 -47.32 -60.76
#